data_AF-A0A8C5RGI4-F1
#
_entry.id   AF-A0A8C5RGI4-F1
#
_cell.length_a   1.000
_cell.length_b   1.000
_cell.length_c   1.000
_cell.angle_alpha   90.00
_cell.angle_beta   90.00
_cell.angle_gamma   90.00
#
_symmetry.space_group_name_H-M   'P 1'
#
loop_
_entity.id
_entity.type
_entity.pdbx_description
1 polymer ?
#
loop_
_entity_poly.entity_id
_entity_poly.type
_entity_poly.pdbx_seq_one_letter_code
_entity_poly.pdbx_strand_id
1 'polypeptide(L)'
;MKVVNLKQAILQAWKERWSDYQWAINMKKFFPKGTTWDILNLAEALLEQAMIGPSPNPLLLSYLKYAISSQMVSYSTVLMAISKFDDFSRDLCVQSLLEIMDMFCDHLSCHGKAEECIGLCRALMSVLIWMLRCAAFYTEKLKELLEQGAAENQLSMCLDRLVKILGSTKNRALIHIAKLEDTSSWSAIEQSLAKLGDNVGQINNNQLRNQLEECINLVKSIPTMLSIHSEQLNKTGFPTIHAVVLLEGTMNLTGEPQPLVEQLMMVKRMQRIPSPLFILEIWKACFVGLIESPEGTEELKWTAFTFLKVSLNVRER
;
A
#
# COMPACT_ATOMS: atom_id res chain seq x y z
N MET A 1 -3.81 -1.74 -42.09
CA MET A 1 -4.33 -0.84 -41.04
C MET A 1 -3.23 0.14 -40.68
N LYS A 2 -3.47 1.46 -40.76
CA LYS A 2 -2.49 2.45 -40.25
C LYS A 2 -2.39 2.23 -38.74
N VAL A 3 -1.17 2.01 -38.24
CA VAL A 3 -0.92 1.99 -36.79
C VAL A 3 -1.21 3.40 -36.30
N VAL A 4 -2.37 3.58 -35.66
CA VAL A 4 -2.74 4.89 -35.10
C VAL A 4 -1.81 5.15 -33.93
N ASN A 5 -1.09 6.26 -33.96
CA ASN A 5 -0.24 6.65 -32.85
C ASN A 5 -1.13 7.03 -31.66
N LEU A 6 -0.81 6.57 -30.45
CA LEU A 6 -1.57 6.85 -29.25
C LEU A 6 -1.79 8.35 -29.03
N LYS A 7 -0.76 9.19 -29.21
CA LYS A 7 -0.89 10.65 -29.06
C LYS A 7 -1.88 11.23 -30.06
N GLN A 8 -1.89 10.72 -31.30
CA GLN A 8 -2.86 11.15 -32.32
C GLN A 8 -4.29 10.73 -31.95
N ALA A 9 -4.47 9.53 -31.42
CA ALA A 9 -5.77 9.05 -30.97
C ALA A 9 -6.33 9.90 -29.81
N ILE A 10 -5.48 10.27 -28.84
CA ILE A 10 -5.84 11.16 -27.72
C ILE A 10 -6.21 12.56 -28.25
N LEU A 11 -5.41 13.12 -29.14
CA LEU A 11 -5.68 14.44 -29.73
C LEU A 11 -6.98 14.45 -30.56
N GLN A 12 -7.25 13.37 -31.29
CA GLN A 12 -8.51 13.21 -32.01
C GLN A 12 -9.69 13.19 -31.05
N ALA A 13 -9.63 12.38 -29.99
CA ALA A 13 -10.68 12.30 -28.98
C ALA A 13 -10.93 13.63 -28.28
N TRP A 14 -9.87 14.38 -28.01
CA TRP A 14 -9.97 15.73 -27.44
C TRP A 14 -10.60 16.73 -28.43
N LYS A 15 -10.15 16.73 -29.69
CA LYS A 15 -10.68 17.63 -30.74
C LYS A 15 -12.17 17.38 -31.02
N GLU A 16 -12.57 16.11 -31.04
CA GLU A 16 -13.95 15.68 -31.26
C GLU A 16 -14.79 15.69 -29.97
N ARG A 17 -14.21 16.06 -28.82
CA ARG A 17 -14.87 16.13 -27.50
C ARG A 17 -15.65 14.87 -27.14
N TRP A 18 -15.03 13.71 -27.31
CA TRP A 18 -15.66 12.45 -26.96
C TRP A 18 -16.02 12.40 -25.47
N SER A 19 -17.15 11.77 -25.14
CA SER A 19 -17.43 11.37 -23.75
C SER A 19 -16.48 10.26 -23.31
N ASP A 20 -16.30 10.08 -21.99
CA ASP A 20 -15.43 9.03 -21.43
C ASP A 20 -15.74 7.63 -22.00
N TYR A 21 -17.04 7.32 -22.16
CA TYR A 21 -17.50 6.05 -22.73
C TYR A 21 -17.16 5.92 -24.23
N GLN A 22 -17.42 6.97 -25.02
CA GLN A 22 -17.07 6.99 -26.44
C GLN A 22 -15.56 6.85 -26.63
N TRP A 23 -14.78 7.56 -25.81
CA TRP A 23 -13.33 7.47 -25.79
C TRP A 23 -12.87 6.05 -25.52
N ALA A 24 -13.35 5.40 -24.45
CA ALA A 24 -12.95 4.05 -24.10
C ALA A 24 -13.28 3.03 -25.21
N ILE A 25 -14.45 3.14 -25.86
CA ILE A 25 -14.82 2.28 -26.99
C ILE A 25 -13.86 2.49 -28.17
N ASN A 26 -13.63 3.75 -28.56
CA ASN A 26 -12.82 4.04 -29.73
C ASN A 26 -11.35 3.69 -29.49
N MET A 27 -10.83 3.92 -28.28
CA MET A 27 -9.49 3.44 -27.91
C MET A 27 -9.39 1.93 -28.11
N LYS A 28 -10.32 1.13 -27.55
CA LYS A 28 -10.32 -0.34 -27.73
C LYS A 28 -10.41 -0.77 -29.21
N LYS A 29 -11.06 0.02 -30.06
CA LYS A 29 -11.12 -0.23 -31.51
C LYS A 29 -9.80 0.08 -32.21
N PHE A 30 -9.11 1.15 -31.82
CA PHE A 30 -7.83 1.53 -32.39
C PHE A 30 -6.68 0.62 -31.96
N PHE A 31 -6.77 0.07 -30.74
CA PHE A 31 -5.77 -0.82 -30.15
C PHE A 31 -6.43 -2.13 -29.69
N PRO A 32 -6.81 -3.02 -30.63
CA PRO A 32 -7.43 -4.30 -30.29
C PRO A 32 -6.47 -5.27 -29.59
N LYS A 33 -7.05 -6.18 -28.80
CA LYS A 33 -6.43 -7.18 -27.90
C LYS A 33 -5.03 -7.66 -28.34
N GLY A 34 -4.04 -7.38 -27.51
CA GLY A 34 -2.64 -7.80 -27.70
C GLY A 34 -1.65 -6.95 -26.91
N THR A 35 -2.02 -5.71 -26.58
CA THR A 35 -1.19 -4.78 -25.81
C THR A 35 -1.96 -4.35 -24.55
N THR A 36 -1.41 -4.60 -23.36
CA THR A 36 -1.93 -3.93 -22.14
C THR A 36 -1.71 -2.43 -22.28
N TRP A 37 -2.65 -1.60 -21.84
CA TRP A 37 -2.53 -0.13 -22.01
C TRP A 37 -1.32 0.44 -21.29
N ASP A 38 -0.84 -0.25 -20.26
CA ASP A 38 0.41 0.06 -19.56
C ASP A 38 1.62 -0.03 -20.50
N ILE A 39 1.68 -1.01 -21.41
CA ILE A 39 2.77 -1.12 -22.41
C ILE A 39 2.74 0.06 -23.40
N LEU A 40 1.57 0.68 -23.60
CA LEU A 40 1.42 1.85 -24.46
C LEU A 40 1.73 3.18 -23.74
N ASN A 41 2.09 3.15 -22.45
CA ASN A 41 2.29 4.34 -21.62
C ASN A 41 1.07 5.29 -21.64
N LEU A 42 -0.15 4.73 -21.60
CA LEU A 42 -1.39 5.50 -21.71
C LEU A 42 -1.53 6.58 -20.62
N ALA A 43 -1.20 6.24 -19.37
CA ALA A 43 -1.29 7.19 -18.26
C ALA A 43 -0.36 8.40 -18.47
N GLU A 44 0.87 8.15 -18.91
CA GLU A 44 1.85 9.19 -19.23
C GLU A 44 1.39 10.06 -20.40
N ALA A 45 0.95 9.44 -21.51
CA ALA A 45 0.48 10.18 -22.68
C ALA A 45 -0.74 11.07 -22.35
N LEU A 46 -1.67 10.58 -21.53
CA LEU A 46 -2.82 11.39 -21.08
C LEU A 46 -2.39 12.54 -20.18
N LEU A 47 -1.51 12.31 -19.21
CA LEU A 47 -1.02 13.37 -18.31
C LEU A 47 -0.20 14.41 -19.07
N GLU A 48 0.73 14.00 -19.93
CA GLU A 48 1.52 14.93 -20.75
C GLU A 48 0.61 15.88 -21.54
N GLN A 49 -0.43 15.35 -22.21
CA GLN A 49 -1.35 16.17 -22.98
C GLN A 49 -2.28 17.00 -22.08
N ALA A 50 -2.67 16.49 -20.91
CA ALA A 50 -3.48 17.23 -19.96
C ALA A 50 -2.73 18.42 -19.36
N MET A 51 -1.41 18.34 -19.24
CA MET A 51 -0.56 19.31 -18.57
C MET A 51 0.14 20.30 -19.51
N ILE A 52 -0.28 20.47 -20.76
CA ILE A 52 0.33 21.46 -21.67
C ILE A 52 -0.03 22.91 -21.28
N GLY A 53 -1.24 23.13 -20.78
CA GLY A 53 -1.74 24.46 -20.44
C GLY A 53 -1.36 24.95 -19.03
N PRO A 54 -1.64 26.23 -18.70
CA PRO A 54 -1.44 26.77 -17.36
C PRO A 54 -2.35 26.09 -16.32
N SER A 55 -3.53 25.63 -16.75
CA SER A 55 -4.43 24.77 -15.99
C SER A 55 -4.56 23.41 -16.68
N PRO A 56 -4.83 22.34 -15.90
CA PRO A 56 -4.94 21.00 -16.45
C PRO A 56 -6.21 20.88 -17.30
N ASN A 57 -6.10 20.19 -18.43
CA ASN A 57 -7.22 19.98 -19.34
C ASN A 57 -8.24 19.00 -18.74
N PRO A 58 -9.46 19.46 -18.39
CA PRO A 58 -10.41 18.65 -17.62
C PRO A 58 -10.92 17.42 -18.39
N LEU A 59 -11.01 17.50 -19.72
CA LEU A 59 -11.46 16.38 -20.56
C LEU A 59 -10.41 15.27 -20.64
N LEU A 60 -9.13 15.64 -20.78
CA LEU A 60 -8.06 14.63 -20.78
C LEU A 60 -7.88 14.00 -19.38
N LEU A 61 -8.11 14.79 -18.32
CA LEU A 61 -8.17 14.26 -16.97
C LEU A 61 -9.38 13.33 -16.78
N SER A 62 -10.56 13.62 -17.34
CA SER A 62 -11.70 12.71 -17.23
C SER A 62 -11.41 11.35 -17.88
N TYR A 63 -10.72 11.34 -19.02
CA TYR A 63 -10.26 10.09 -19.65
C TYR A 63 -9.31 9.30 -18.75
N LEU A 64 -8.37 9.97 -18.08
CA LEU A 64 -7.46 9.30 -17.14
C LEU A 64 -8.22 8.77 -15.92
N LYS A 65 -9.11 9.57 -15.32
CA LYS A 65 -9.96 9.17 -14.19
C LYS A 65 -10.82 7.94 -14.55
N TYR A 66 -11.36 7.92 -15.76
CA TYR A 66 -12.08 6.77 -16.29
C TYR A 66 -11.16 5.57 -16.50
N ALA A 67 -9.96 5.75 -17.06
CA ALA A 67 -8.97 4.69 -17.26
C ALA A 67 -8.56 4.03 -15.93
N ILE A 68 -8.38 4.82 -14.87
CA ILE A 68 -8.08 4.36 -13.51
C ILE A 68 -9.27 3.55 -12.98
N SER A 69 -10.48 4.10 -13.05
CA SER A 69 -11.69 3.49 -12.49
C SER A 69 -12.08 2.18 -13.20
N SER A 70 -11.78 2.09 -14.50
CA SER A 70 -12.04 0.90 -15.32
C SER A 70 -10.84 -0.06 -15.40
N GLN A 71 -9.79 0.17 -14.61
CA GLN A 71 -8.57 -0.64 -14.55
C GLN A 71 -7.92 -0.84 -15.93
N MET A 72 -8.04 0.15 -16.82
CA MET A 72 -7.34 0.13 -18.10
C MET A 72 -5.84 0.33 -17.90
N VAL A 73 -5.45 1.13 -16.91
CA VAL A 73 -4.07 1.41 -16.51
C VAL A 73 -3.83 0.94 -15.08
N SER A 74 -2.63 0.47 -14.77
CA SER A 74 -2.26 0.13 -13.40
C SER A 74 -1.96 1.38 -12.56
N TYR A 75 -2.19 1.29 -11.25
CA TYR A 75 -1.83 2.39 -10.33
C TYR A 75 -0.34 2.71 -10.36
N SER A 76 0.51 1.71 -10.62
CA SER A 76 1.95 1.91 -10.77
C SER A 76 2.31 2.85 -11.92
N THR A 77 1.70 2.67 -13.10
CA THR A 77 2.00 3.52 -14.27
C THR A 77 1.47 4.94 -14.07
N VAL A 78 0.33 5.08 -13.40
CA VAL A 78 -0.22 6.39 -13.02
C VAL A 78 0.71 7.11 -12.05
N LEU A 79 1.12 6.46 -10.94
CA LEU A 79 2.06 7.04 -9.97
C LEU A 79 3.38 7.47 -10.65
N MET A 80 3.95 6.61 -11.50
CA MET A 80 5.15 6.97 -12.26
C MET A 80 4.93 8.18 -13.15
N ALA A 81 3.82 8.24 -13.88
CA ALA A 81 3.50 9.37 -14.75
C ALA A 81 3.31 10.68 -13.95
N ILE A 82 2.69 10.62 -12.76
CA ILE A 82 2.59 11.77 -11.85
C ILE A 82 3.99 12.25 -11.43
N SER A 83 4.88 11.32 -11.05
CA SER A 83 6.22 11.66 -10.56
C SER A 83 7.14 12.36 -11.59
N LYS A 84 6.78 12.32 -12.88
CA LYS A 84 7.51 12.99 -13.96
C LYS A 84 7.20 14.49 -14.09
N PHE A 85 6.11 14.97 -13.49
CA PHE A 85 5.77 16.39 -13.49
C PHE A 85 6.70 17.16 -12.54
N ASP A 86 7.33 18.24 -12.98
CA ASP A 86 8.34 18.97 -12.20
C ASP A 86 8.04 20.48 -12.03
N ASP A 87 7.10 21.03 -12.79
CA ASP A 87 6.71 22.44 -12.73
C ASP A 87 5.72 22.74 -11.59
N PHE A 88 6.23 22.75 -10.35
CA PHE A 88 5.44 23.04 -9.15
C PHE A 88 4.88 24.47 -9.07
N SER A 89 5.30 25.38 -9.96
CA SER A 89 4.74 26.73 -10.02
C SER A 89 3.27 26.75 -10.48
N ARG A 90 2.82 25.67 -11.12
CA ARG A 90 1.45 25.50 -11.63
C ARG A 90 0.55 24.82 -10.60
N ASP A 91 0.10 25.60 -9.63
CA ASP A 91 -0.69 25.14 -8.48
C ASP A 91 -1.90 24.26 -8.86
N LEU A 92 -2.70 24.66 -9.86
CA LEU A 92 -3.87 23.88 -10.29
C LEU A 92 -3.52 22.49 -10.85
N CYS A 93 -2.33 22.36 -11.43
CA CYS A 93 -1.84 21.09 -11.98
C CYS A 93 -1.38 20.17 -10.87
N VAL A 94 -0.61 20.70 -9.92
CA VAL A 94 -0.21 19.98 -8.70
C VAL A 94 -1.44 19.50 -7.94
N GLN A 95 -2.42 20.38 -7.71
CA GLN A 95 -3.68 20.03 -7.06
C GLN A 95 -4.39 18.89 -7.78
N SER A 96 -4.53 18.96 -9.10
CA SER A 96 -5.22 17.91 -9.86
C SER A 96 -4.48 16.57 -9.83
N LEU A 97 -3.15 16.58 -9.78
CA LEU A 97 -2.34 15.36 -9.62
C LEU A 97 -2.55 14.73 -8.24
N LEU A 98 -2.57 15.53 -7.18
CA LEU A 98 -2.88 15.06 -5.82
C LEU A 98 -4.30 14.47 -5.74
N GLU A 99 -5.29 15.11 -6.36
CA GLU A 99 -6.67 14.60 -6.42
C GLU A 99 -6.78 13.27 -7.19
N ILE A 100 -5.97 13.07 -8.22
CA ILE A 100 -5.92 11.78 -8.94
C ILE A 100 -5.38 10.68 -8.03
N MET A 101 -4.36 10.96 -7.22
CA MET A 101 -3.82 10.00 -6.26
C MET A 101 -4.84 9.59 -5.21
N ASP A 102 -5.67 10.54 -4.75
CA ASP A 102 -6.73 10.28 -3.77
C ASP A 102 -7.71 9.21 -4.24
N MET A 103 -7.94 9.07 -5.56
CA MET A 103 -8.88 8.10 -6.12
C MET A 103 -8.52 6.64 -5.85
N PHE A 104 -7.23 6.32 -5.64
CA PHE A 104 -6.78 4.94 -5.55
C PHE A 104 -5.76 4.65 -4.44
N CYS A 105 -5.32 5.66 -3.68
CA CYS A 105 -4.32 5.50 -2.62
C CYS A 105 -4.71 4.45 -1.55
N ASP A 106 -6.00 4.27 -1.25
CA ASP A 106 -6.49 3.29 -0.29
C ASP A 106 -6.49 1.85 -0.86
N HIS A 107 -6.47 1.71 -2.20
CA HIS A 107 -6.55 0.44 -2.93
C HIS A 107 -5.20 -0.10 -3.39
N LEU A 108 -4.09 0.59 -3.08
CA LEU A 108 -2.74 0.16 -3.43
C LEU A 108 -2.44 -1.22 -2.83
N SER A 109 -2.27 -2.24 -3.68
CA SER A 109 -2.07 -3.61 -3.23
C SER A 109 -1.26 -4.41 -4.25
N CYS A 110 -0.50 -5.37 -3.74
CA CYS A 110 0.32 -6.28 -4.53
C CYS A 110 -0.43 -7.61 -4.70
N HIS A 111 -1.15 -7.77 -5.82
CA HIS A 111 -1.93 -8.99 -6.12
C HIS A 111 -1.50 -9.68 -7.43
N GLY A 112 -0.29 -9.40 -7.91
CA GLY A 112 0.18 -9.83 -9.23
C GLY A 112 1.53 -10.54 -9.21
N LYS A 113 2.23 -10.49 -10.35
CA LYS A 113 3.59 -11.03 -10.47
C LYS A 113 4.55 -10.21 -9.61
N ALA A 114 5.66 -10.83 -9.20
CA ALA A 114 6.72 -10.16 -8.44
C ALA A 114 7.17 -8.85 -9.12
N GLU A 115 7.36 -8.87 -10.44
CA GLU A 115 7.73 -7.69 -11.24
C GLU A 115 6.72 -6.54 -11.15
N GLU A 116 5.42 -6.84 -11.14
CA GLU A 116 4.37 -5.81 -11.03
C GLU A 116 4.33 -5.21 -9.61
N CYS A 117 4.59 -6.04 -8.60
CA CYS A 117 4.67 -5.61 -7.21
C CYS A 117 5.90 -4.72 -6.97
N ILE A 118 7.05 -5.11 -7.53
CA ILE A 118 8.27 -4.32 -7.55
C ILE A 118 8.05 -3.00 -8.29
N GLY A 119 7.39 -3.03 -9.45
CA GLY A 119 7.00 -1.83 -10.20
C GLY A 119 6.21 -0.85 -9.34
N LEU A 120 5.22 -1.35 -8.59
CA LEU A 120 4.44 -0.53 -7.66
C LEU A 120 5.30 0.04 -6.53
N CYS A 121 6.24 -0.74 -5.98
CA CYS A 121 7.17 -0.27 -4.94
C CYS A 121 8.00 0.90 -5.46
N ARG A 122 8.61 0.77 -6.64
CA ARG A 122 9.37 1.84 -7.30
C ARG A 122 8.50 3.07 -7.56
N ALA A 123 7.28 2.87 -8.05
CA ALA A 123 6.35 3.96 -8.33
C ALA A 123 5.96 4.74 -7.07
N LEU A 124 5.74 4.03 -5.94
CA LEU A 124 5.48 4.68 -4.65
C LEU A 124 6.69 5.47 -4.15
N MET A 125 7.91 4.95 -4.34
CA MET A 125 9.12 5.68 -3.99
C MET A 125 9.30 6.94 -4.86
N SER A 126 9.08 6.84 -6.16
CA SER A 126 9.15 7.98 -7.08
C SER A 126 8.12 9.07 -6.73
N VAL A 127 6.88 8.68 -6.39
CA VAL A 127 5.86 9.63 -5.95
C VAL A 127 6.16 10.21 -4.59
N LEU A 128 6.73 9.45 -3.65
CA LEU A 128 7.20 10.01 -2.38
C LEU A 128 8.27 11.10 -2.60
N ILE A 129 9.25 10.85 -3.47
CA ILE A 129 10.26 11.85 -3.85
C ILE A 129 9.58 13.09 -4.44
N TRP A 130 8.64 12.88 -5.36
CA TRP A 130 7.89 13.96 -6.01
C TRP A 130 7.11 14.82 -4.99
N MET A 131 6.38 14.19 -4.06
CA MET A 131 5.63 14.89 -3.03
C MET A 131 6.53 15.64 -2.04
N LEU A 132 7.68 15.07 -1.67
CA LEU A 132 8.65 15.76 -0.81
C LEU A 132 9.28 16.98 -1.51
N ARG A 133 9.55 16.88 -2.82
CA ARG A 133 10.00 18.03 -3.62
C ARG A 133 8.91 19.10 -3.74
N CYS A 134 7.66 18.68 -3.94
CA CYS A 134 6.49 19.57 -3.94
C CYS A 134 6.35 20.31 -2.60
N ALA A 135 6.42 19.59 -1.48
CA ALA A 135 6.40 20.20 -0.15
C ALA A 135 7.58 21.17 0.07
N ALA A 136 8.78 20.80 -0.39
CA ALA A 136 9.97 21.66 -0.27
C ALA A 136 9.80 22.96 -1.06
N PHE A 137 9.28 22.86 -2.29
CA PHE A 137 8.99 24.02 -3.13
C PHE A 137 8.01 24.99 -2.44
N TYR A 138 6.88 24.49 -1.93
CA TYR A 138 5.91 25.37 -1.24
C TYR A 138 6.46 25.93 0.07
N THR A 139 7.28 25.16 0.79
CA THR A 139 7.95 25.67 2.00
C THR A 139 8.92 26.81 1.67
N GLU A 140 9.65 26.73 0.55
CA GLU A 140 10.49 27.84 0.09
C GLU A 140 9.65 29.04 -0.33
N LYS A 141 8.53 28.82 -1.03
CA LYS A 141 7.59 29.85 -1.46
C LYS A 141 6.97 30.63 -0.29
N LEU A 142 6.84 30.04 0.90
CA LEU A 142 6.38 30.73 2.12
C LEU A 142 7.29 31.90 2.55
N LYS A 143 8.55 31.93 2.09
CA LYS A 143 9.46 33.06 2.35
C LYS A 143 9.01 34.33 1.63
N GLU A 144 8.22 34.20 0.56
CA GLU A 144 7.73 35.31 -0.23
C GLU A 144 6.44 35.88 0.39
N LEU A 145 6.56 37.04 1.05
CA LEU A 145 5.49 37.69 1.82
C LEU A 145 4.18 37.92 1.04
N LEU A 146 4.23 38.02 -0.29
CA LEU A 146 3.08 38.35 -1.14
C LEU A 146 2.16 37.15 -1.40
N GLU A 147 2.66 35.91 -1.30
CA GLU A 147 1.90 34.70 -1.68
C GLU A 147 1.76 33.68 -0.52
N GLN A 148 2.05 34.11 0.71
CA GLN A 148 2.08 33.22 1.88
C GLN A 148 0.80 32.39 2.05
N GLY A 149 -0.38 33.02 2.00
CA GLY A 149 -1.64 32.29 2.20
C GLY A 149 -1.93 31.23 1.13
N ALA A 150 -1.57 31.49 -0.13
CA ALA A 150 -1.74 30.51 -1.21
C ALA A 150 -0.76 29.35 -1.08
N ALA A 151 0.51 29.66 -0.77
CA ALA A 151 1.55 28.66 -0.53
C ALA A 151 1.27 27.80 0.71
N GLU A 152 0.72 28.37 1.79
CA GLU A 152 0.30 27.62 2.98
C GLU A 152 -0.79 26.60 2.64
N ASN A 153 -1.80 27.01 1.87
CA ASN A 153 -2.89 26.12 1.45
C ASN A 153 -2.35 24.97 0.58
N GLN A 154 -1.48 25.27 -0.39
CA GLN A 154 -0.89 24.23 -1.24
C GLN A 154 0.01 23.27 -0.45
N LEU A 155 0.81 23.80 0.48
CA LEU A 155 1.63 22.96 1.37
C LEU A 155 0.74 22.06 2.24
N SER A 156 -0.32 22.60 2.84
CA SER A 156 -1.28 21.82 3.63
C SER A 156 -1.87 20.68 2.81
N MET A 157 -2.34 20.97 1.58
CA MET A 157 -2.90 19.94 0.70
C MET A 157 -1.89 18.84 0.38
N CYS A 158 -0.63 19.18 0.13
CA CYS A 158 0.44 18.22 -0.12
C CYS A 158 0.73 17.36 1.12
N LEU A 159 0.86 17.99 2.29
CA LEU A 159 1.12 17.31 3.55
C LEU A 159 -0.01 16.35 3.95
N ASP A 160 -1.28 16.75 3.79
CA ASP A 160 -2.42 15.89 4.11
C ASP A 160 -2.39 14.58 3.30
N ARG A 161 -2.04 14.65 1.99
CA ARG A 161 -1.90 13.44 1.15
C ARG A 161 -0.66 12.64 1.51
N LEU A 162 0.45 13.30 1.86
CA LEU A 162 1.66 12.63 2.32
C LEU A 162 1.37 11.82 3.59
N VAL A 163 0.72 12.43 4.58
CA VAL A 163 0.27 11.75 5.81
C VAL A 163 -0.68 10.61 5.46
N LYS A 164 -1.65 10.81 4.56
CA LYS A 164 -2.58 9.73 4.15
C LYS A 164 -1.83 8.52 3.58
N ILE A 165 -0.91 8.75 2.64
CA ILE A 165 -0.15 7.66 2.00
C ILE A 165 0.79 6.99 3.01
N LEU A 166 1.51 7.80 3.80
CA LEU A 166 2.50 7.32 4.75
C LEU A 166 1.88 6.78 6.03
N GLY A 167 0.63 7.08 6.37
CA GLY A 167 -0.05 6.57 7.55
C GLY A 167 -0.33 5.06 7.46
N SER A 168 -0.50 4.56 6.24
CA SER A 168 -0.64 3.13 5.96
C SER A 168 0.69 2.38 6.13
N THR A 169 0.79 1.50 7.13
CA THR A 169 1.95 0.61 7.34
C THR A 169 2.28 -0.22 6.09
N LYS A 170 1.26 -0.63 5.33
CA LYS A 170 1.42 -1.34 4.06
C LYS A 170 2.20 -0.49 3.04
N ASN A 171 1.79 0.75 2.79
CA ASN A 171 2.45 1.62 1.81
C ASN A 171 3.89 1.91 2.22
N ARG A 172 4.06 2.17 3.52
CA ARG A 172 5.35 2.33 4.19
C ARG A 172 6.27 1.11 3.98
N ALA A 173 5.74 -0.11 4.11
CA ALA A 173 6.49 -1.34 3.83
C ALA A 173 6.84 -1.50 2.33
N LEU A 174 5.95 -1.15 1.41
CA LEU A 174 6.24 -1.16 -0.04
C LEU A 174 7.39 -0.19 -0.40
N ILE A 175 7.41 1.00 0.21
CA ILE A 175 8.51 1.96 0.02
C ILE A 175 9.81 1.40 0.62
N HIS A 176 9.75 0.70 1.74
CA HIS A 176 10.93 0.03 2.30
C HIS A 176 11.50 -1.03 1.33
N ILE A 177 10.65 -1.83 0.68
CA ILE A 177 11.09 -2.78 -0.34
C ILE A 177 11.74 -2.04 -1.52
N ALA A 178 11.15 -0.93 -1.98
CA ALA A 178 11.72 -0.11 -3.05
C ALA A 178 13.13 0.42 -2.70
N LYS A 179 13.34 0.84 -1.44
CA LYS A 179 14.65 1.27 -0.95
C LYS A 179 15.71 0.16 -1.02
N LEU A 180 15.33 -1.06 -0.62
CA LEU A 180 16.24 -2.21 -0.65
C LEU A 180 16.65 -2.58 -2.07
N GLU A 181 15.76 -2.34 -3.03
CA GLU A 181 16.02 -2.58 -4.45
C GLU A 181 16.88 -1.49 -5.09
N ASP A 182 16.57 -0.22 -4.84
CA ASP A 182 17.32 0.92 -5.36
C ASP A 182 17.68 1.91 -4.26
N THR A 183 18.83 1.65 -3.65
CA THR A 183 19.37 2.51 -2.59
C THR A 183 19.76 3.91 -3.10
N SER A 184 20.00 4.08 -4.40
CA SER A 184 20.39 5.38 -4.96
C SER A 184 19.25 6.38 -4.92
N SER A 185 18.03 5.95 -5.25
CA SER A 185 16.81 6.77 -5.17
C SER A 185 16.49 7.23 -3.75
N TRP A 186 16.88 6.45 -2.73
CA TRP A 186 16.69 6.84 -1.33
C TRP A 186 17.51 8.08 -0.94
N SER A 187 18.70 8.28 -1.53
CA SER A 187 19.50 9.48 -1.28
C SER A 187 18.76 10.76 -1.68
N ALA A 188 17.91 10.71 -2.71
CA ALA A 188 17.08 11.85 -3.10
C ALA A 188 15.99 12.17 -2.07
N ILE A 189 15.44 11.15 -1.40
CA ILE A 189 14.51 11.31 -0.27
C ILE A 189 15.23 12.00 0.89
N GLU A 190 16.43 11.55 1.24
CA GLU A 190 17.23 12.14 2.33
C GLU A 190 17.58 13.61 2.05
N GLN A 191 17.96 13.94 0.82
CA GLN A 191 18.20 15.32 0.41
C GLN A 191 16.94 16.20 0.50
N SER A 192 15.80 15.71 0.03
CA SER A 192 14.52 16.43 0.14
C SER A 192 14.08 16.61 1.60
N LEU A 193 14.28 15.60 2.45
CA LEU A 193 14.00 15.69 3.88
C LEU A 193 14.90 16.69 4.60
N ALA A 194 16.20 16.74 4.26
CA ALA A 194 17.12 17.71 4.84
C ALA A 194 16.68 19.14 4.52
N LYS A 195 16.36 19.42 3.24
CA LYS A 195 15.84 20.72 2.81
C LYS A 195 14.54 21.11 3.50
N LEU A 196 13.63 20.16 3.68
CA LEU A 196 12.39 20.39 4.42
C LEU A 196 12.68 20.72 5.89
N GLY A 197 13.53 19.91 6.54
CA GLY A 197 13.95 20.08 7.93
C GLY A 197 14.55 21.46 8.23
N ASP A 198 15.43 21.94 7.36
CA ASP A 198 16.07 23.25 7.52
C ASP A 198 15.07 24.43 7.45
N ASN A 199 13.96 24.24 6.72
CA ASN A 199 12.94 25.27 6.56
C ASN A 199 11.76 25.14 7.56
N VAL A 200 11.66 24.06 8.35
CA VAL A 200 10.57 23.84 9.34
C VAL A 200 10.40 25.04 10.28
N GLY A 201 11.51 25.61 10.77
CA GLY A 201 11.50 26.70 11.73
C GLY A 201 10.95 28.04 11.18
N GLN A 202 10.76 28.13 9.86
CA GLN A 202 10.29 29.34 9.19
C GLN A 202 8.77 29.34 8.97
N ILE A 203 8.10 28.21 9.25
CA ILE A 203 6.65 28.10 9.16
C ILE A 203 6.02 28.72 10.40
N ASN A 204 5.32 29.84 10.22
CA ASN A 204 4.64 30.56 11.31
C ASN A 204 3.40 29.79 11.81
N ASN A 205 2.76 29.00 10.96
CA ASN A 205 1.58 28.21 11.29
C ASN A 205 1.97 26.93 12.06
N ASN A 206 1.69 26.91 13.36
CA ASN A 206 2.00 25.78 14.23
C ASN A 206 1.35 24.46 13.80
N GLN A 207 0.14 24.49 13.26
CA GLN A 207 -0.53 23.27 12.80
C GLN A 207 0.19 22.67 11.59
N LEU A 208 0.48 23.51 10.60
CA LEU A 208 1.20 23.11 9.38
C LEU A 208 2.60 22.60 9.72
N ARG A 209 3.27 23.27 10.66
CA ARG A 209 4.58 22.86 11.17
C ARG A 209 4.54 21.47 11.80
N ASN A 210 3.57 21.21 12.67
CA ASN A 210 3.40 19.90 13.31
C ASN A 210 3.13 18.80 12.27
N GLN A 211 2.30 19.07 11.25
CA GLN A 211 2.05 18.13 10.16
C GLN A 211 3.31 17.84 9.34
N LEU A 212 4.13 18.86 9.07
CA LEU A 212 5.40 18.66 8.37
C LEU A 212 6.38 17.84 9.22
N GLU A 213 6.48 18.11 10.52
CA GLU A 213 7.31 17.33 11.46
C GLU A 213 6.84 15.87 11.54
N GLU A 214 5.53 15.62 11.58
CA GLU A 214 4.94 14.28 11.52
C GLU A 214 5.30 13.55 10.21
N CYS A 215 5.13 14.20 9.06
CA CYS A 215 5.55 13.68 7.76
C CYS A 215 7.03 13.28 7.75
N ILE A 216 7.91 14.17 8.22
CA ILE A 216 9.35 13.93 8.28
C ILE A 216 9.64 12.70 9.16
N ASN A 217 9.00 12.58 10.31
CA ASN A 217 9.15 11.44 11.22
C ASN A 217 8.67 10.13 10.59
N LEU A 218 7.52 10.16 9.90
CA LEU A 218 6.99 8.99 9.19
C LEU A 218 7.97 8.51 8.11
N VAL A 219 8.55 9.41 7.31
CA VAL A 219 9.53 9.02 6.29
C VAL A 219 10.82 8.49 6.92
N LYS A 220 11.31 9.14 7.99
CA LYS A 220 12.51 8.68 8.74
C LYS A 220 12.31 7.31 9.40
N SER A 221 11.08 6.92 9.71
CA SER A 221 10.77 5.57 10.23
C SER A 221 10.86 4.46 9.17
N ILE A 222 10.90 4.81 7.88
CA ILE A 222 10.84 3.80 6.81
C ILE A 222 12.03 2.83 6.81
N PRO A 223 13.28 3.29 6.91
CA PRO A 223 14.44 2.42 7.02
C PRO A 223 14.39 1.44 8.19
N THR A 224 13.77 1.83 9.30
CA THR A 224 13.78 1.07 10.55
C THR A 224 12.56 0.16 10.72
N MET A 225 11.62 0.15 9.77
CA MET A 225 10.42 -0.68 9.87
C MET A 225 10.67 -2.17 9.96
N LEU A 226 11.74 -2.69 9.35
CA LEU A 226 12.13 -4.11 9.49
C LEU A 226 13.08 -4.36 10.69
N SER A 227 13.61 -3.30 11.33
CA SER A 227 14.31 -3.44 12.62
C SER A 227 13.35 -3.58 13.79
N ILE A 228 12.08 -3.25 13.59
CA ILE A 228 10.99 -3.81 14.38
C ILE A 228 10.88 -5.25 13.90
N HIS A 229 11.64 -6.15 14.54
CA HIS A 229 11.43 -7.58 14.39
C HIS A 229 9.92 -7.80 14.48
N SER A 230 9.30 -8.23 13.38
CA SER A 230 8.06 -8.96 13.48
C SER A 230 8.38 -10.09 14.44
N GLU A 231 7.87 -10.01 15.67
CA GLU A 231 7.84 -11.14 16.58
C GLU A 231 7.01 -12.21 15.86
N GLN A 232 7.71 -12.99 15.04
CA GLN A 232 7.42 -14.33 14.61
C GLN A 232 5.96 -14.71 14.75
N LEU A 233 5.12 -14.32 13.78
CA LEU A 233 3.79 -14.90 13.62
C LEU A 233 3.81 -16.44 13.59
N ASN A 234 4.98 -17.04 13.33
CA ASN A 234 5.18 -18.48 13.20
C ASN A 234 6.01 -19.13 14.31
N LYS A 235 6.39 -18.44 15.40
CA LYS A 235 6.89 -19.15 16.59
C LYS A 235 5.74 -19.37 17.55
N THR A 236 5.29 -20.61 17.62
CA THR A 236 4.46 -21.06 18.73
C THR A 236 5.27 -20.87 20.01
N GLY A 237 4.73 -20.14 20.99
CA GLY A 237 5.43 -19.91 22.25
C GLY A 237 5.64 -21.22 23.02
N PHE A 238 4.80 -22.22 22.75
CA PHE A 238 4.76 -23.51 23.43
C PHE A 238 4.53 -24.64 22.41
N PRO A 239 5.54 -25.01 21.59
CA PRO A 239 5.40 -26.00 20.53
C PRO A 239 5.00 -27.39 21.05
N THR A 240 5.28 -27.68 22.32
CA THR A 240 4.87 -28.94 22.98
C THR A 240 3.36 -29.10 23.02
N ILE A 241 2.58 -28.02 23.16
CA ILE A 241 1.11 -28.09 23.09
C ILE A 241 0.69 -28.56 21.69
N HIS A 242 1.28 -27.98 20.65
CA HIS A 242 0.97 -28.33 19.26
C HIS A 242 1.33 -29.77 18.95
N ALA A 243 2.51 -30.24 19.40
CA ALA A 243 2.93 -31.62 19.25
C ALA A 243 1.97 -32.60 19.94
N VAL A 244 1.54 -32.31 21.17
CA VAL A 244 0.62 -33.19 21.92
C VAL A 244 -0.75 -33.24 21.27
N VAL A 245 -1.31 -32.08 20.87
CA VAL A 245 -2.60 -32.01 20.17
C VAL A 245 -2.55 -32.74 18.82
N LEU A 246 -1.46 -32.58 18.06
CA LEU A 246 -1.28 -33.25 16.77
C LEU A 246 -1.10 -34.76 16.91
N LEU A 247 -0.27 -35.21 17.87
CA LEU A 247 -0.08 -36.64 18.15
C LEU A 247 -1.39 -37.30 18.56
N GLU A 248 -2.14 -36.68 19.46
CA GLU A 248 -3.43 -37.22 19.86
C GLU A 248 -4.42 -37.24 18.69
N GLY A 249 -4.45 -36.16 17.91
CA GLY A 249 -5.32 -36.06 16.75
C GLY A 249 -4.97 -36.99 15.59
N THR A 250 -3.76 -37.57 15.56
CA THR A 250 -3.33 -38.50 14.50
C THR A 250 -3.31 -39.95 14.95
N MET A 251 -3.00 -40.21 16.23
CA MET A 251 -2.83 -41.57 16.75
C MET A 251 -4.03 -42.09 17.53
N ASN A 252 -4.84 -41.20 18.13
CA ASN A 252 -5.92 -41.55 19.06
C ASN A 252 -7.27 -40.93 18.63
N LEU A 253 -7.62 -41.07 17.35
CA LEU A 253 -8.83 -40.49 16.74
C LEU A 253 -10.15 -40.87 17.42
N THR A 254 -10.20 -42.03 18.10
CA THR A 254 -11.39 -42.54 18.82
C THR A 254 -11.19 -42.56 20.34
N GLY A 255 -10.13 -41.93 20.85
CA GLY A 255 -9.81 -41.88 22.27
C GLY A 255 -10.78 -40.99 23.06
N GLU A 256 -10.99 -41.33 24.34
CA GLU A 256 -11.66 -40.42 25.27
C GLU A 256 -10.81 -39.15 25.46
N PRO A 257 -11.40 -37.95 25.58
CA PRO A 257 -10.62 -36.71 25.64
C PRO A 257 -9.91 -36.51 27.00
N GLN A 258 -10.30 -37.25 28.04
CA GLN A 258 -9.85 -37.03 29.41
C GLN A 258 -8.33 -37.21 29.62
N PRO A 259 -7.67 -38.26 29.10
CA PRO A 259 -6.22 -38.42 29.19
C PRO A 259 -5.45 -37.28 28.50
N LEU A 260 -5.95 -36.76 27.38
CA LEU A 260 -5.34 -35.60 26.70
C LEU A 260 -5.42 -34.35 27.59
N VAL A 261 -6.57 -34.08 28.22
CA VAL A 261 -6.70 -32.93 29.13
C VAL A 261 -5.67 -33.01 30.24
N GLU A 262 -5.47 -34.20 30.82
CA GLU A 262 -4.49 -34.41 31.88
C GLU A 262 -3.05 -34.18 31.41
N GLN A 263 -2.71 -34.66 30.21
CA GLN A 263 -1.40 -34.41 29.58
C GLN A 263 -1.18 -32.93 29.28
N LEU A 264 -2.16 -32.24 28.69
CA LEU A 264 -2.09 -30.81 28.41
C LEU A 264 -1.96 -29.99 29.72
N MET A 265 -2.69 -30.37 30.76
CA MET A 265 -2.58 -29.73 32.08
C MET A 265 -1.26 -30.02 32.79
N MET A 266 -0.62 -31.17 32.52
CA MET A 266 0.74 -31.45 32.95
C MET A 266 1.74 -30.55 32.22
N VAL A 267 1.62 -30.41 30.89
CA VAL A 267 2.46 -29.50 30.09
C VAL A 267 2.31 -28.05 30.56
N LYS A 268 1.08 -27.59 30.79
CA LYS A 268 0.79 -26.26 31.36
C LYS A 268 1.56 -26.01 32.65
N ARG A 269 1.56 -26.99 33.57
CA ARG A 269 2.24 -26.89 34.86
C ARG A 269 3.76 -26.91 34.71
N MET A 270 4.29 -27.83 33.91
CA MET A 270 5.73 -27.98 33.69
C MET A 270 6.36 -26.75 33.02
N GLN A 271 5.70 -26.22 32.00
CA GLN A 271 6.16 -25.05 31.24
C GLN A 271 5.68 -23.72 31.82
N ARG A 272 4.93 -23.76 32.94
CA ARG A 272 4.36 -22.58 33.63
C ARG A 272 3.60 -21.65 32.69
N ILE A 273 2.76 -22.23 31.84
CA ILE A 273 2.04 -21.51 30.79
C ILE A 273 0.87 -20.73 31.40
N PRO A 274 0.78 -19.41 31.19
CA PRO A 274 -0.37 -18.63 31.61
C PRO A 274 -1.66 -19.16 30.99
N SER A 275 -2.75 -19.27 31.77
CA SER A 275 -4.02 -19.82 31.30
C SER A 275 -4.55 -19.21 29.99
N PRO A 276 -4.47 -17.88 29.76
CA PRO A 276 -4.92 -17.29 28.49
C PRO A 276 -4.09 -17.76 27.29
N LEU A 277 -2.76 -17.87 27.46
CA LEU A 277 -1.85 -18.33 26.41
C LEU A 277 -2.00 -19.84 26.16
N PHE A 278 -2.26 -20.61 27.21
CA PHE A 278 -2.49 -22.04 27.09
C PHE A 278 -3.69 -22.36 26.20
N ILE A 279 -4.82 -21.69 26.41
CA ILE A 279 -6.03 -21.87 25.58
C ILE A 279 -5.76 -21.41 24.14
N LEU A 280 -5.08 -20.26 23.98
CA LEU A 280 -4.71 -19.73 22.67
C LEU A 280 -3.86 -20.71 21.87
N GLU A 281 -2.86 -21.33 22.49
CA GLU A 281 -1.98 -22.30 21.82
C GLU A 281 -2.72 -23.59 21.46
N ILE A 282 -3.67 -24.04 22.29
CA ILE A 282 -4.55 -25.17 21.94
C ILE A 282 -5.39 -24.82 20.69
N TRP A 283 -5.98 -23.63 20.65
CA TRP A 283 -6.75 -23.18 19.48
C TRP A 283 -5.89 -23.09 18.23
N LYS A 284 -4.70 -22.49 18.33
CA LYS A 284 -3.75 -22.44 17.21
C LYS A 284 -3.42 -23.84 16.69
N ALA A 285 -3.11 -24.78 17.59
CA ALA A 285 -2.82 -26.17 17.21
C ALA A 285 -3.99 -26.83 16.46
N CYS A 286 -5.23 -26.61 16.93
CA CYS A 286 -6.43 -27.14 16.28
C CYS A 286 -6.65 -26.53 14.88
N PHE A 287 -6.45 -25.21 14.74
CA PHE A 287 -6.60 -24.52 13.45
C PHE A 287 -5.52 -24.89 12.45
N VAL A 288 -4.26 -25.07 12.89
CA VAL A 288 -3.17 -25.57 12.04
C VAL A 288 -3.54 -26.96 11.51
N GLY A 289 -4.02 -27.86 12.38
CA GLY A 289 -4.48 -29.19 11.96
C GLY A 289 -5.65 -29.17 10.97
N LEU A 290 -6.55 -28.18 11.06
CA LEU A 290 -7.65 -27.97 10.10
C LEU A 290 -7.18 -27.48 8.73
N ILE A 291 -6.21 -26.57 8.71
CA ILE A 291 -5.73 -25.91 7.49
C ILE A 291 -4.80 -26.85 6.71
N GLU A 292 -3.95 -27.62 7.42
CA GLU A 292 -2.95 -28.49 6.80
C GLU A 292 -3.47 -29.92 6.53
N SER A 293 -4.77 -30.20 6.76
CA SER A 293 -5.33 -31.54 6.53
C SER A 293 -5.32 -31.89 5.03
N PRO A 294 -4.64 -32.96 4.59
CA PRO A 294 -4.67 -33.39 3.19
C PRO A 294 -6.07 -33.87 2.78
N GLU A 295 -6.39 -33.75 1.48
CA GLU A 295 -7.66 -34.24 0.92
C GLU A 295 -7.86 -35.73 1.27
N GLY A 296 -8.96 -36.05 1.95
CA GLY A 296 -9.29 -37.41 2.43
C GLY A 296 -9.17 -37.64 3.94
N THR A 297 -8.70 -36.65 4.72
CA THR A 297 -8.61 -36.75 6.20
C THR A 297 -9.74 -36.01 6.92
N GLU A 298 -11.00 -36.34 6.62
CA GLU A 298 -12.16 -35.73 7.30
C GLU A 298 -12.16 -35.95 8.82
N GLU A 299 -11.56 -37.04 9.29
CA GLU A 299 -11.41 -37.37 10.72
C GLU A 299 -10.59 -36.32 11.48
N LEU A 300 -9.54 -35.75 10.87
CA LEU A 300 -8.75 -34.67 11.49
C LEU A 300 -9.58 -33.39 11.73
N LYS A 301 -10.57 -33.13 10.86
CA LYS A 301 -11.50 -31.99 11.03
C LYS A 301 -12.39 -32.20 12.24
N TRP A 302 -12.91 -33.41 12.44
CA TRP A 302 -13.70 -33.78 13.62
C TRP A 302 -12.90 -33.72 14.92
N THR A 303 -11.63 -34.12 14.87
CA THR A 303 -10.72 -34.07 16.02
C THR A 303 -10.41 -32.63 16.44
N ALA A 304 -10.19 -31.72 15.49
CA ALA A 304 -10.03 -30.29 15.79
C ALA A 304 -11.29 -29.67 16.44
N PHE A 305 -12.49 -30.05 16.00
CA PHE A 305 -13.74 -29.63 16.63
C PHE A 305 -13.91 -30.19 18.06
N THR A 306 -13.45 -31.42 18.28
CA THR A 306 -13.47 -32.06 19.61
C THR A 306 -12.55 -31.32 20.58
N PHE A 307 -11.38 -30.88 20.14
CA PHE A 307 -10.45 -30.12 20.97
C PHE A 307 -10.88 -28.67 21.22
N LEU A 308 -11.59 -28.05 20.27
CA LEU A 308 -12.28 -26.79 20.53
C LEU A 308 -13.32 -26.94 21.65
N LYS A 309 -14.07 -28.04 21.71
CA LYS A 309 -14.98 -28.34 22.83
C LYS A 309 -14.25 -28.61 24.15
N VAL A 310 -13.12 -29.33 24.12
CA VAL A 310 -12.31 -29.60 25.32
C VAL A 310 -11.77 -28.30 25.92
N SER A 311 -11.37 -27.33 25.09
CA SER A 311 -10.91 -26.01 25.57
C SER A 311 -11.98 -25.23 26.34
N LEU A 312 -13.27 -25.49 26.07
CA LEU A 312 -14.39 -24.92 26.83
C LEU A 312 -14.51 -25.58 28.22
N ASN A 313 -14.35 -26.90 28.31
CA ASN A 313 -14.38 -27.61 29.61
C ASN A 313 -13.17 -27.26 30.51
N VAL A 314 -12.01 -26.95 29.93
CA VAL A 314 -10.81 -26.48 30.66
C VAL A 314 -11.00 -25.06 31.21
N ARG A 315 -11.94 -24.27 30.67
CA ARG A 315 -12.25 -22.92 31.16
C ARG A 315 -13.12 -22.92 32.41
N GLU A 316 -13.84 -24.01 32.68
CA GLU A 316 -14.77 -24.16 33.82
C GLU A 316 -14.12 -24.76 35.07
N ARG A 317 -12.82 -25.09 35.04
CA ARG A 317 -12.02 -25.57 36.19
C ARG A 317 -10.81 -24.68 36.43
#